data_AF-A0A0B8NWY4-F1
#
_entry.id   AF-A0A0B8NWY4-F1
#
_cell.length_a   1.000
_cell.length_b   1.000
_cell.length_c   1.000
_cell.angle_alpha   90.00
_cell.angle_beta   90.00
_cell.angle_gamma   90.00
#
_symmetry.space_group_name_H-M   'P 1'
#
loop_
_entity.id
_entity.type
_entity.pdbx_description
1 polymer ?
#
loop_
_entity_poly.entity_id
_entity_poly.type
_entity_poly.pdbx_seq_one_letter_code
_entity_poly.pdbx_strand_id
1 'polypeptide(L)'
;MDGRIGEMPAWIDVLGEDGVQEVVSYTLSLSGRKVNAREAAAGKARFAVCAACHGTDGKGNPAVGAPDLTDNNWLYGDSRAAVTETVTNGRQGVMPAWKDILGEEKVQLVSAYVWSLSNQEK
;
A
#
# COMPACT_ATOMS: atom_id res chain seq x y z
N MET A 1 20.62 11.76 -0.78
CA MET A 1 19.46 10.86 -1.03
C MET A 1 18.20 11.57 -0.56
N ASP A 2 17.18 11.66 -1.41
CA ASP A 2 15.91 12.29 -1.08
C ASP A 2 15.04 11.36 -0.23
N GLY A 3 14.14 11.94 0.57
CA GLY A 3 13.11 11.20 1.29
C GLY A 3 12.06 10.61 0.34
N ARG A 4 11.03 9.97 0.89
CA ARG A 4 9.88 9.46 0.13
C ARG A 4 8.58 9.93 0.77
N ILE A 5 7.62 10.26 -0.09
CA ILE A 5 6.26 10.63 0.31
C ILE A 5 5.33 9.66 -0.43
N GLY A 6 4.55 8.89 0.32
CA GLY A 6 3.51 8.03 -0.19
C GLY A 6 2.15 8.67 0.05
N GLU A 7 1.38 8.84 -1.02
CA GLU A 7 0.06 9.45 -0.98
C GLU A 7 -0.98 8.47 -1.52
N MET A 8 -1.96 8.15 -0.69
CA MET A 8 -3.20 7.50 -1.09
C MET A 8 -4.35 8.45 -0.75
N PRO A 9 -5.15 8.89 -1.75
CA PRO A 9 -6.27 9.77 -1.49
C PRO A 9 -7.38 9.05 -0.70
N ALA A 10 -8.20 9.83 0.00
CA ALA A 10 -9.45 9.36 0.59
C ALA A 10 -10.47 9.03 -0.50
N TRP A 11 -11.15 7.88 -0.40
CA TRP A 11 -12.11 7.44 -1.41
C TRP A 11 -13.57 7.45 -0.95
N ILE A 12 -13.84 7.81 0.31
CA ILE A 12 -15.20 7.77 0.86
C ILE A 12 -16.19 8.63 0.07
N ASP A 13 -15.79 9.83 -0.34
CA ASP A 13 -16.67 10.75 -1.08
C ASP A 13 -16.95 10.27 -2.52
N VAL A 14 -16.05 9.46 -3.09
CA VAL A 14 -16.17 8.95 -4.46
C VAL A 14 -16.93 7.62 -4.49
N LEU A 15 -16.68 6.75 -3.53
CA LEU A 15 -17.20 5.38 -3.52
C LEU A 15 -18.48 5.22 -2.68
N GLY A 16 -18.69 6.08 -1.69
CA GLY A 16 -19.67 5.89 -0.63
C GLY A 16 -19.33 4.71 0.29
N GLU A 17 -20.09 4.55 1.38
CA GLU A 17 -19.83 3.50 2.38
C GLU A 17 -19.83 2.09 1.76
N ASP A 18 -20.85 1.77 0.96
CA ASP A 18 -20.97 0.47 0.28
C ASP A 18 -19.81 0.22 -0.68
N GLY A 19 -19.40 1.24 -1.44
CA GLY A 19 -18.29 1.11 -2.38
C GLY A 19 -16.95 0.89 -1.70
N VAL A 20 -16.74 1.51 -0.55
CA VAL A 20 -15.57 1.24 0.28
C VAL A 20 -15.56 -0.23 0.71
N GLN A 21 -16.68 -0.75 1.25
CA GLN A 21 -16.75 -2.14 1.68
C GLN A 21 -16.45 -3.12 0.52
N GLU A 22 -17.08 -2.88 -0.63
CA GLU A 22 -16.88 -3.68 -1.85
C GLU A 22 -15.42 -3.73 -2.29
N VAL A 23 -14.77 -2.56 -2.42
CA VAL A 23 -13.36 -2.48 -2.82
C VAL A 23 -12.45 -3.11 -1.76
N VAL A 24 -12.72 -2.89 -0.47
CA VAL A 24 -11.98 -3.54 0.63
C VAL A 24 -12.03 -5.06 0.51
N SER A 25 -13.22 -5.62 0.28
CA SER A 25 -13.36 -7.08 0.10
C SER A 25 -12.60 -7.59 -1.12
N TYR A 26 -12.64 -6.87 -2.24
CA TYR A 26 -11.83 -7.25 -3.40
C TYR A 26 -10.32 -7.16 -3.13
N THR A 27 -9.86 -6.07 -2.54
CA THR A 27 -8.46 -5.86 -2.16
C THR A 27 -7.95 -6.96 -1.24
N LEU A 28 -8.69 -7.31 -0.19
CA LEU A 28 -8.31 -8.41 0.70
C LEU A 28 -8.25 -9.76 -0.04
N SER A 29 -9.14 -9.99 -1.01
CA SER A 29 -9.13 -11.22 -1.82
C SER A 29 -7.87 -11.38 -2.67
N LEU A 30 -7.20 -10.28 -3.06
CA LEU A 30 -5.96 -10.30 -3.84
C LEU A 30 -4.81 -10.96 -3.07
N SER A 31 -4.78 -10.80 -1.75
CA SER A 31 -3.83 -11.48 -0.85
C SER A 31 -4.24 -12.91 -0.46
N GLY A 32 -5.27 -13.46 -1.12
CA GLY A 32 -5.78 -14.82 -0.87
C GLY A 32 -6.67 -14.95 0.37
N ARG A 33 -7.11 -13.85 0.98
CA ARG A 33 -7.96 -13.87 2.18
C ARG A 33 -9.38 -14.30 1.84
N LYS A 34 -10.00 -15.02 2.78
CA LYS A 34 -11.42 -15.39 2.67
C LYS A 34 -12.30 -14.17 2.95
N VAL A 35 -13.10 -13.79 1.96
CA VAL A 35 -14.00 -12.64 2.00
C VAL A 35 -15.40 -13.02 1.50
N ASN A 36 -16.35 -12.08 1.56
CA ASN A 36 -17.63 -12.23 0.89
C ASN A 36 -17.43 -12.17 -0.65
N ALA A 37 -17.72 -13.28 -1.34
CA ALA A 37 -17.48 -13.39 -2.78
C ALA A 37 -18.34 -12.42 -3.62
N ARG A 38 -19.58 -12.14 -3.20
CA ARG A 38 -20.47 -11.22 -3.91
C ARG A 38 -19.96 -9.79 -3.79
N GLU A 39 -19.55 -9.40 -2.59
CA GLU A 39 -18.98 -8.09 -2.30
C GLU A 39 -17.66 -7.89 -3.04
N ALA A 40 -16.78 -8.89 -3.05
CA ALA A 40 -15.52 -8.84 -3.81
C ALA A 40 -15.74 -8.77 -5.33
N ALA A 41 -16.76 -9.43 -5.87
CA ALA A 41 -17.10 -9.33 -7.28
C ALA A 41 -17.56 -7.92 -7.67
N ALA A 42 -18.37 -7.27 -6.82
CA ALA A 42 -18.76 -5.87 -7.01
C ALA A 42 -17.55 -4.92 -6.86
N GLY A 43 -16.71 -5.17 -5.86
CA GLY A 43 -15.46 -4.43 -5.62
C GLY A 43 -14.49 -4.47 -6.79
N LYS A 44 -14.39 -5.62 -7.48
CA LYS A 44 -13.54 -5.76 -8.68
C LYS A 44 -13.89 -4.75 -9.77
N ALA A 45 -15.18 -4.48 -9.99
CA ALA A 45 -15.61 -3.49 -10.97
C ALA A 45 -15.21 -2.06 -10.56
N ARG A 46 -15.27 -1.76 -9.25
CA ARG A 46 -14.88 -0.45 -8.70
C ARG A 46 -13.36 -0.27 -8.58
N PHE A 47 -12.59 -1.36 -8.51
CA PHE A 47 -11.12 -1.34 -8.37
C PHE A 47 -10.39 -0.70 -9.56
N ALA A 48 -11.06 -0.44 -10.68
CA ALA A 48 -10.46 0.21 -11.85
C ALA A 48 -9.75 1.54 -11.51
N VAL A 49 -10.27 2.31 -10.55
CA VAL A 49 -9.60 3.56 -10.09
C VAL A 49 -8.36 3.26 -9.25
N CYS A 50 -8.38 2.18 -8.46
CA CYS A 50 -7.26 1.74 -7.63
C CYS A 50 -6.11 1.19 -8.49
N ALA A 51 -6.44 0.55 -9.62
CA ALA A 51 -5.49 -0.03 -10.56
C ALA A 51 -4.56 1.01 -11.21
N ALA A 52 -4.95 2.29 -11.24
CA ALA A 52 -4.09 3.37 -11.74
C ALA A 52 -2.77 3.48 -10.97
N CYS A 53 -2.79 3.17 -9.67
CA CYS A 53 -1.60 3.17 -8.82
C CYS A 53 -1.16 1.75 -8.45
N HIS A 54 -2.11 0.86 -8.14
CA HIS A 54 -1.80 -0.49 -7.65
C HIS A 54 -1.69 -1.56 -8.75
N GLY A 55 -1.87 -1.19 -10.02
CA GLY A 55 -1.88 -2.14 -11.13
C GLY A 55 -3.19 -2.93 -11.23
N THR A 56 -3.48 -3.48 -12.40
CA THR A 56 -4.72 -4.24 -12.66
C THR A 56 -4.78 -5.57 -11.92
N ASP A 57 -3.62 -6.13 -11.59
CA ASP A 57 -3.43 -7.34 -10.81
C ASP A 57 -3.13 -7.06 -9.33
N GLY A 58 -3.09 -5.79 -8.92
CA GLY A 58 -2.80 -5.38 -7.55
C GLY A 58 -1.33 -5.46 -7.16
N LYS A 59 -0.40 -5.66 -8.11
CA LYS A 59 1.05 -5.81 -7.81
C LYS A 59 1.76 -4.54 -7.35
N GLY A 60 1.05 -3.42 -7.27
CA GLY A 60 1.63 -2.15 -6.86
C GLY A 60 2.43 -1.49 -7.98
N ASN A 61 2.96 -0.32 -7.67
CA ASN A 61 3.83 0.43 -8.56
C ASN A 61 4.91 1.12 -7.72
N PRO A 62 6.14 0.56 -7.69
CA PRO A 62 7.25 1.15 -6.93
C PRO A 62 7.59 2.59 -7.33
N ALA A 63 7.31 3.00 -8.57
CA ALA A 63 7.63 4.35 -9.04
C ALA A 63 6.78 5.44 -8.37
N VAL A 64 5.55 5.10 -7.94
CA VAL A 64 4.68 6.00 -7.16
C VAL A 64 4.57 5.58 -5.69
N GLY A 65 5.33 4.57 -5.26
CA GLY A 65 5.30 4.05 -3.90
C GLY A 65 4.04 3.28 -3.53
N ALA A 66 3.23 2.86 -4.52
CA ALA A 66 2.04 2.06 -4.28
C ALA A 66 2.42 0.60 -3.93
N PRO A 67 2.01 0.07 -2.77
CA PRO A 67 2.37 -1.28 -2.34
C PRO A 67 1.69 -2.38 -3.17
N ASP A 68 2.30 -3.57 -3.17
CA ASP A 68 1.71 -4.81 -3.67
C ASP A 68 0.58 -5.24 -2.71
N LEU A 69 -0.65 -5.31 -3.22
CA LEU A 69 -1.84 -5.71 -2.46
C LEU A 69 -2.07 -7.23 -2.48
N THR A 70 -1.27 -7.97 -3.24
CA THR A 70 -1.33 -9.43 -3.35
C THR A 70 -0.46 -10.14 -2.32
N ASP A 71 0.41 -9.41 -1.63
CA ASP A 71 1.25 -9.94 -0.56
C ASP A 71 0.59 -9.83 0.83
N ASN A 72 1.32 -10.30 1.85
CA ASN A 72 0.87 -10.25 3.24
C ASN A 72 1.62 -9.19 4.08
N ASN A 73 2.32 -8.23 3.45
CA ASN A 73 3.14 -7.23 4.12
C ASN A 73 2.42 -5.87 4.18
N TRP A 74 1.59 -5.68 5.21
CA TRP A 74 0.74 -4.49 5.34
C TRP A 74 1.28 -3.54 6.42
N LEU A 75 1.67 -2.33 6.02
CA LEU A 75 2.17 -1.30 6.96
C LEU A 75 1.09 -0.76 7.90
N TYR A 76 -0.12 -0.53 7.38
CA TYR A 76 -1.22 0.10 8.12
C TYR A 76 -2.20 -0.91 8.72
N GLY A 77 -1.80 -2.18 8.80
CA GLY A 77 -2.65 -3.27 9.23
C GLY A 77 -3.40 -3.92 8.08
N ASP A 78 -3.71 -5.19 8.27
CA ASP A 78 -4.25 -6.09 7.24
C ASP A 78 -5.68 -6.55 7.54
N SER A 79 -6.21 -6.18 8.71
CA SER A 79 -7.60 -6.46 9.08
C SER A 79 -8.57 -5.71 8.16
N ARG A 80 -9.79 -6.23 8.00
CA ARG A 80 -10.84 -5.55 7.23
C ARG A 80 -11.09 -4.12 7.72
N ALA A 81 -11.08 -3.90 9.03
CA ALA A 81 -11.23 -2.57 9.60
C ALA A 81 -10.07 -1.62 9.22
N ALA A 82 -8.83 -2.13 9.25
CA ALA A 82 -7.65 -1.34 8.88
C ALA A 82 -7.61 -0.97 7.39
N VAL A 83 -8.03 -1.90 6.52
CA VAL A 83 -8.12 -1.64 5.07
C VAL A 83 -9.30 -0.69 4.79
N THR A 84 -10.44 -0.85 5.46
CA THR A 84 -11.56 0.12 5.39
C THR A 84 -11.09 1.52 5.78
N GLU A 85 -10.42 1.68 6.91
CA GLU A 85 -9.87 2.96 7.35
C GLU A 85 -8.96 3.60 6.29
N THR A 86 -8.07 2.79 5.69
CA THR A 86 -7.13 3.22 4.65
C THR A 86 -7.86 3.68 3.38
N VAL A 87 -8.88 2.95 2.94
CA VAL A 87 -9.65 3.32 1.74
C VAL A 87 -10.54 4.53 2.01
N THR A 88 -11.17 4.60 3.18
CA THR A 88 -12.04 5.72 3.58
C THR A 88 -11.25 7.02 3.65
N ASN A 89 -10.17 7.04 4.43
CA ASN A 89 -9.49 8.28 4.84
C ASN A 89 -8.17 8.54 4.09
N GLY A 90 -7.70 7.60 3.28
CA GLY A 90 -6.41 7.71 2.62
C GLY A 90 -5.22 7.54 3.58
N ARG A 91 -4.00 7.71 3.05
CA ARG A 91 -2.74 7.61 3.80
C ARG A 91 -1.72 8.60 3.24
N GLN A 92 -0.97 9.26 4.13
CA GLN A 92 0.07 10.23 3.80
C GLN A 92 1.36 9.87 4.56
N GLY A 93 2.04 8.82 4.10
CA GLY A 93 3.23 8.29 4.76
C GLY A 93 4.47 9.06 4.33
N VAL A 94 5.28 9.52 5.29
CA VAL A 94 6.53 10.25 5.02
C VAL A 94 7.72 9.50 5.57
N MET A 95 8.68 9.18 4.70
CA MET A 95 10.05 8.83 5.04
C MET A 95 10.91 10.07 4.84
N PRO A 96 11.32 10.79 5.90
CA PRO A 96 12.11 12.00 5.76
C PRO A 96 13.45 11.77 5.06
N ALA A 97 14.00 12.83 4.46
CA ALA A 97 15.38 12.82 4.01
C ALA A 97 16.31 12.80 5.22
N TRP A 98 17.21 11.83 5.27
CA TRP A 98 18.15 11.69 6.39
C TRP A 98 19.53 12.33 6.13
N LYS A 99 19.77 12.82 4.91
CA LYS A 99 21.06 13.39 4.49
C LYS A 99 21.51 14.54 5.39
N ASP A 100 20.61 15.46 5.70
CA ASP A 100 20.95 16.66 6.48
C ASP A 100 21.12 16.36 7.98
N ILE A 101 20.62 15.21 8.44
CA ILE A 101 20.69 14.77 9.85
C ILE A 101 21.92 13.89 10.09
N LEU A 102 22.16 12.91 9.22
CA LEU A 102 23.19 11.89 9.40
C LEU A 102 24.46 12.17 8.59
N GLY A 103 24.38 12.96 7.53
CA GLY A 103 25.45 13.09 6.54
C GLY A 103 25.48 11.91 5.56
N GLU A 104 26.07 12.14 4.38
CA GLU A 104 26.06 11.19 3.26
C GLU A 104 26.71 9.83 3.64
N GLU A 105 27.85 9.85 4.34
CA GLU A 105 28.57 8.63 4.72
C GLU A 105 27.73 7.70 5.62
N LYS A 106 27.05 8.27 6.63
CA LYS A 106 26.20 7.48 7.52
C LYS A 106 24.94 6.99 6.83
N VAL A 107 24.37 7.78 5.91
CA VAL A 107 23.24 7.33 5.08
C VAL A 107 23.65 6.13 4.22
N GLN A 108 24.85 6.14 3.64
CA GLN A 108 25.36 4.99 2.89
C GLN A 108 25.53 3.75 3.77
N LEU A 109 26.09 3.89 4.98
CA LEU A 109 26.24 2.79 5.93
C LEU A 109 24.88 2.19 6.34
N VAL A 110 23.90 3.03 6.66
CA VAL A 110 22.54 2.58 7.00
C VAL A 110 21.88 1.93 5.79
N SER A 111 22.07 2.48 4.58
CA SER A 111 21.53 1.89 3.35
C SER A 111 22.11 0.50 3.07
N ALA A 112 23.43 0.33 3.25
CA ALA A 112 24.09 -0.97 3.15
C ALA A 112 23.57 -1.95 4.20
N TYR A 113 23.38 -1.49 5.43
CA TYR A 113 22.79 -2.31 6.49
C TYR A 113 21.36 -2.77 6.14
N VAL A 114 20.47 -1.86 5.74
CA VAL A 114 19.10 -2.20 5.32
C VAL A 114 19.09 -3.18 4.16
N TRP A 115 19.97 -2.98 3.16
CA TRP A 115 20.10 -3.91 2.04
C TRP A 115 20.53 -5.31 2.51
N SER A 116 21.44 -5.39 3.47
CA SER A 116 21.93 -6.67 4.01
C SER A 116 20.84 -7.46 4.76
N LEU A 117 19.81 -6.79 5.32
CA LEU A 117 18.70 -7.47 6.00
C LEU A 117 17.87 -8.37 5.07
N SER A 118 17.89 -8.09 3.76
CA SER A 118 17.13 -8.85 2.76
C SER A 118 18.01 -9.57 1.74
N ASN A 119 19.33 -9.39 1.79
CA ASN A 119 20.31 -9.95 0.85
C ASN A 119 21.51 -10.57 1.59
N GLN A 120 21.23 -11.45 2.56
CA GLN A 120 22.30 -12.24 3.18
C GLN A 120 22.74 -13.34 2.22
N GLU A 121 24.05 -13.47 2.00
CA GLU A 121 24.60 -14.66 1.34
C GLU A 121 24.27 -15.88 2.22
N LYS A 122 23.67 -16.91 1.61
CA LYS A 122 23.41 -18.19 2.28
C LYS A 122 24.68 -19.02 2.37
#